data_AF-A0A0L7QJI2-F1
#
_entry.id   AF-A0A0L7QJI2-F1
#
_cell.length_a   1.000
_cell.length_b   1.000
_cell.length_c   1.000
_cell.angle_alpha   90.00
_cell.angle_beta   90.00
_cell.angle_gamma   90.00
#
_symmetry.space_group_name_H-M   'P 1'
#
loop_
_entity.id
_entity.type
_entity.pdbx_description
1 polymer ?
#
loop_
_entity_poly.entity_id
_entity_poly.type
_entity_poly.pdbx_seq_one_letter_code
_entity_poly.pdbx_strand_id
1 'polypeptide(L)'
;MNSTTLQNLPRKCSLTEQSEHIETEDECFHLFINEEMIDDLILWANKKASESMPSNKKWKPVDRIEMDAFFGLLLLIGRFRESRECQSDLWKDNDALSTRFYAAVMSRDRFTDILRYIRFDDTATCEARKTDDKLAPIRHVTDTFIKNCKSCYNASDIGCVDECTCQVSLENMGSKYGRYAILKPSTAVTWRYT
;
A
#
# COMPACT_ATOMS: atom_id res chain seq x y z
N MET A 1 11.69 2.96 -54.19
CA MET A 1 10.52 3.63 -53.59
C MET A 1 10.16 2.84 -52.35
N ASN A 2 10.23 3.52 -51.19
CA ASN A 2 10.27 2.95 -49.85
C ASN A 2 8.95 2.27 -49.45
N SER A 3 9.04 1.09 -48.84
CA SER A 3 7.88 0.37 -48.30
C SER A 3 8.09 -0.01 -46.82
N THR A 4 8.81 0.83 -46.06
CA THR A 4 9.25 0.54 -44.69
C THR A 4 8.68 1.49 -43.63
N THR A 5 7.47 2.03 -43.82
CA THR A 5 6.94 3.10 -42.94
C THR A 5 5.57 2.84 -42.29
N LEU A 6 5.09 1.60 -42.26
CA LEU A 6 3.80 1.26 -41.61
C LEU A 6 3.89 0.31 -40.40
N GLN A 7 5.07 0.02 -39.86
CA GLN A 7 5.20 -0.97 -38.77
C GLN A 7 5.37 -0.43 -37.34
N ASN A 8 5.50 0.88 -37.12
CA ASN A 8 5.72 1.41 -35.77
C ASN A 8 4.76 2.58 -35.44
N LEU A 9 3.45 2.31 -35.44
CA LEU A 9 2.54 3.18 -34.69
C LEU A 9 2.81 2.94 -33.20
N PRO A 10 3.06 3.97 -32.39
CA PRO A 10 3.33 3.79 -30.96
C PRO A 10 2.14 3.06 -30.33
N ARG A 11 2.44 2.06 -29.47
CA ARG A 11 1.39 1.39 -28.69
C ARG A 11 0.54 2.43 -27.99
N LYS A 12 -0.76 2.40 -28.26
CA LYS A 12 -1.73 3.27 -27.57
C LYS A 12 -1.85 2.79 -26.13
N CYS A 13 -1.84 3.73 -25.18
CA CYS A 13 -2.10 3.39 -23.80
C CYS A 13 -3.55 2.90 -23.63
N SER A 14 -3.74 1.84 -22.85
CA SER A 14 -5.06 1.29 -22.57
C SER A 14 -5.09 0.55 -21.25
N LEU A 15 -6.30 0.39 -20.71
CA LEU A 15 -6.57 -0.66 -19.73
C LEU A 15 -6.35 -2.03 -20.38
N THR A 16 -6.08 -3.00 -19.54
CA THR A 16 -5.99 -4.43 -19.90
C THR A 16 -7.33 -5.09 -19.70
N GLU A 17 -7.53 -6.30 -20.22
CA GLU A 17 -8.73 -7.12 -19.97
C GLU A 17 -9.03 -7.27 -18.47
N GLN A 18 -8.00 -7.34 -17.63
CA GLN A 18 -8.14 -7.46 -16.17
C GLN A 18 -8.77 -6.21 -15.52
N SER A 19 -8.64 -5.03 -16.13
CA SER A 19 -9.03 -3.74 -15.55
C SER A 19 -10.10 -2.99 -16.33
N GLU A 20 -10.40 -3.41 -17.56
CA GLU A 20 -11.33 -2.74 -18.46
C GLU A 20 -12.80 -2.84 -17.99
N HIS A 21 -13.15 -3.88 -17.26
CA HIS A 21 -14.52 -4.18 -16.84
C HIS A 21 -14.79 -3.92 -15.35
N ILE A 22 -13.92 -3.15 -14.68
CA ILE A 22 -14.13 -2.77 -13.28
C ILE A 22 -15.12 -1.61 -13.18
N GLU A 23 -16.15 -1.80 -12.36
CA GLU A 23 -17.23 -0.82 -12.22
C GLU A 23 -17.23 -0.12 -10.84
N THR A 24 -16.69 -0.78 -9.81
CA THR A 24 -16.71 -0.26 -8.43
C THR A 24 -15.33 0.17 -7.94
N GLU A 25 -15.30 1.12 -6.99
CA GLU A 25 -14.05 1.57 -6.37
C GLU A 25 -13.36 0.47 -5.55
N ASP A 26 -14.15 -0.43 -4.96
CA ASP A 26 -13.70 -1.58 -4.19
C ASP A 26 -12.94 -2.58 -5.07
N GLU A 27 -13.55 -3.02 -6.17
CA GLU A 27 -12.89 -3.87 -7.15
C GLU A 27 -11.63 -3.21 -7.73
N CYS A 28 -11.68 -1.90 -7.98
CA CYS A 28 -10.53 -1.14 -8.45
C CYS A 28 -9.38 -1.13 -7.43
N PHE A 29 -9.69 -1.01 -6.13
CA PHE A 29 -8.68 -1.10 -5.08
C PHE A 29 -8.05 -2.49 -5.03
N HIS A 30 -8.87 -3.55 -5.12
CA HIS A 30 -8.42 -4.93 -5.07
C HIS A 30 -7.65 -5.40 -6.31
N LEU A 31 -7.70 -4.66 -7.42
CA LEU A 31 -6.76 -4.86 -8.53
C LEU A 31 -5.31 -4.65 -8.11
N PHE A 32 -5.05 -3.69 -7.22
CA PHE A 32 -3.70 -3.33 -6.80
C PHE A 32 -3.29 -4.03 -5.50
N ILE A 33 -4.21 -4.08 -4.54
CA ILE A 33 -4.03 -4.74 -3.23
C ILE A 33 -4.97 -5.94 -3.19
N ASN A 34 -4.51 -7.05 -3.74
CA ASN A 34 -5.32 -8.25 -3.91
C ASN A 34 -5.56 -8.99 -2.59
N GLU A 35 -6.48 -9.96 -2.61
CA GLU A 35 -6.84 -10.75 -1.44
C GLU A 35 -5.65 -11.45 -0.77
N GLU A 36 -4.70 -11.95 -1.56
CA GLU A 36 -3.49 -12.62 -1.08
C GLU A 36 -2.59 -11.66 -0.27
N MET A 37 -2.39 -10.44 -0.75
CA MET A 37 -1.64 -9.42 -0.01
C MET A 37 -2.31 -9.07 1.31
N ILE A 38 -3.64 -9.01 1.34
CA ILE A 38 -4.41 -8.74 2.56
C ILE A 38 -4.28 -9.90 3.55
N ASP A 39 -4.36 -11.15 3.06
CA ASP A 39 -4.19 -12.34 3.89
C ASP A 39 -2.80 -12.42 4.52
N ASP A 40 -1.75 -12.11 3.77
CA ASP A 40 -0.39 -12.02 4.28
C ASP A 40 -0.27 -10.97 5.39
N LEU A 41 -0.84 -9.79 5.18
CA LEU A 41 -0.83 -8.72 6.18
C LEU A 41 -1.54 -9.14 7.46
N ILE A 42 -2.70 -9.79 7.34
CA ILE A 42 -3.46 -10.31 8.48
C ILE A 42 -2.66 -11.36 9.22
N LEU A 43 -2.04 -12.32 8.50
CA LEU A 43 -1.21 -13.37 9.07
C LEU A 43 -0.06 -12.79 9.89
N TRP A 44 0.73 -11.91 9.29
CA TRP A 44 1.92 -11.36 9.94
C TRP A 44 1.57 -10.37 11.06
N ALA A 45 0.50 -9.60 10.93
CA ALA A 45 0.01 -8.73 12.00
C ALA A 45 -0.42 -9.55 13.23
N ASN A 46 -1.20 -10.61 13.02
CA ASN A 46 -1.67 -11.49 14.08
C ASN A 46 -0.52 -12.25 14.76
N LYS A 47 0.45 -12.74 13.98
CA LYS A 47 1.67 -13.37 14.51
C LYS A 47 2.49 -12.39 15.35
N LYS A 48 2.70 -11.16 14.87
CA LYS A 48 3.47 -10.15 15.60
C LYS A 48 2.79 -9.75 16.91
N ALA A 49 1.46 -9.61 16.90
CA ALA A 49 0.69 -9.28 18.08
C ALA A 49 0.76 -10.39 19.14
N SER A 50 0.67 -11.66 18.74
CA SER A 50 0.76 -12.78 19.69
C SER A 50 2.13 -12.87 20.37
N GLU A 51 3.20 -12.51 19.68
CA GLU A 51 4.58 -12.53 20.20
C GLU A 51 4.93 -11.33 21.09
N SER A 52 4.38 -10.14 20.80
CA SER A 52 4.90 -8.87 21.34
C SER A 52 3.94 -8.15 22.29
N MET A 53 2.70 -8.62 22.41
CA MET A 53 1.70 -7.93 23.21
C MET A 53 1.90 -8.20 24.71
N PRO A 54 1.75 -7.18 25.57
CA PRO A 54 1.93 -7.34 27.01
C PRO A 54 0.86 -8.24 27.61
N SER A 55 1.21 -9.00 28.65
CA SER A 55 0.35 -10.00 29.29
C SER A 55 -0.96 -9.44 29.87
N ASN A 56 -1.05 -8.12 30.05
CA ASN A 56 -2.24 -7.44 30.56
C ASN A 56 -3.25 -7.05 29.45
N LYS A 57 -2.91 -7.24 28.17
CA LYS A 57 -3.80 -7.01 27.04
C LYS A 57 -4.10 -8.34 26.33
N LYS A 58 -5.30 -8.46 25.76
CA LYS A 58 -5.71 -9.59 24.93
C LYS A 58 -5.90 -9.13 23.48
N TRP A 59 -5.27 -9.83 22.55
CA TRP A 59 -5.35 -9.55 21.12
C TRP A 59 -6.58 -10.25 20.59
N LYS A 60 -7.43 -9.47 19.94
CA LYS A 60 -8.42 -10.03 19.01
C LYS A 60 -7.72 -10.16 17.66
N PRO A 61 -7.67 -11.36 17.05
CA PRO A 61 -7.17 -11.51 15.69
C PRO A 61 -7.89 -10.54 14.74
N VAL A 62 -7.13 -9.86 13.90
CA VAL A 62 -7.67 -9.05 12.81
C VAL A 62 -8.24 -9.99 11.75
N ASP A 63 -9.43 -9.66 11.26
CA ASP A 63 -10.08 -10.34 10.14
C ASP A 63 -10.09 -9.44 8.89
N ARG A 64 -10.62 -9.96 7.78
CA ARG A 64 -10.63 -9.25 6.50
C ARG A 64 -11.42 -7.94 6.58
N ILE A 65 -12.63 -7.99 7.15
CA ILE A 65 -13.51 -6.83 7.31
C ILE A 65 -12.81 -5.73 8.11
N GLU A 66 -12.13 -6.10 9.20
CA GLU A 66 -11.40 -5.16 10.03
C GLU A 66 -10.16 -4.58 9.33
N MET A 67 -9.48 -5.37 8.48
CA MET A 67 -8.35 -4.90 7.68
C MET A 67 -8.80 -3.94 6.56
N ASP A 68 -9.92 -4.22 5.89
CA ASP A 68 -10.48 -3.33 4.87
C ASP A 68 -10.94 -2.02 5.49
N ALA A 69 -11.59 -2.08 6.65
CA ALA A 69 -11.93 -0.91 7.45
C ALA A 69 -10.68 -0.09 7.84
N PHE A 70 -9.59 -0.75 8.20
CA PHE A 70 -8.31 -0.10 8.49
C PHE A 70 -7.74 0.61 7.26
N PHE A 71 -7.75 -0.01 6.08
CA PHE A 71 -7.32 0.64 4.84
C PHE A 71 -8.22 1.81 4.46
N GLY A 72 -9.53 1.67 4.61
CA GLY A 72 -10.48 2.76 4.40
C GLY A 72 -10.14 3.99 5.27
N LEU A 73 -9.79 3.78 6.54
CA LEU A 73 -9.35 4.86 7.42
C LEU A 73 -8.04 5.50 6.94
N LEU A 74 -7.05 4.71 6.51
CA LEU A 74 -5.79 5.24 5.97
C LEU A 74 -6.02 6.10 4.72
N LEU A 75 -6.90 5.65 3.81
CA LEU A 75 -7.28 6.40 2.61
C LEU A 75 -7.98 7.72 2.97
N LEU A 76 -8.88 7.70 3.96
CA LEU A 76 -9.56 8.91 4.45
C LEU A 76 -8.57 9.91 5.08
N ILE A 77 -7.66 9.45 5.94
CA ILE A 77 -6.61 10.28 6.53
C ILE A 77 -5.76 10.94 5.43
N GLY A 78 -5.42 10.18 4.39
CA GLY A 78 -4.70 10.69 3.22
C GLY A 78 -5.50 11.75 2.45
N ARG A 79 -6.79 11.49 2.21
CA ARG A 79 -7.72 12.40 1.52
C ARG A 79 -7.87 13.73 2.23
N PHE A 80 -8.06 13.72 3.55
CA PHE A 80 -8.22 14.93 4.36
C PHE A 80 -6.88 15.61 4.72
N ARG A 81 -5.75 15.01 4.33
CA ARG A 81 -4.38 15.49 4.61
C ARG A 81 -4.06 15.54 6.10
N GLU A 82 -4.68 14.67 6.88
CA GLU A 82 -4.56 14.64 8.35
C GLU A 82 -3.48 13.67 8.83
N SER A 83 -2.60 13.20 7.94
CA SER A 83 -1.50 12.27 8.26
C SER A 83 -0.52 12.77 9.34
N ARG A 84 -0.50 14.07 9.62
CA ARG A 84 0.33 14.70 10.64
C ARG A 84 -0.43 15.01 11.93
N GLU A 85 -1.75 14.86 11.91
CA GLU A 85 -2.57 15.04 13.10
C GLU A 85 -2.33 13.89 14.07
N CYS A 86 -2.39 14.20 15.36
CA CYS A 86 -2.26 13.13 16.34
C CYS A 86 -3.52 12.26 16.34
N GLN A 87 -3.35 10.96 16.60
CA GLN A 87 -4.48 10.02 16.60
C GLN A 87 -5.56 10.39 17.64
N SER A 88 -5.19 11.07 18.72
CA SER A 88 -6.19 11.59 19.65
C SER A 88 -7.05 12.71 19.05
N ASP A 89 -6.52 13.52 18.14
CA ASP A 89 -7.29 14.60 17.49
C ASP A 89 -8.24 14.06 16.43
N LEU A 90 -7.79 13.07 15.66
CA LEU A 90 -8.61 12.38 14.66
C LEU A 90 -9.85 11.69 15.28
N TRP A 91 -9.73 11.16 16.51
CA TRP A 91 -10.82 10.48 17.22
C TRP A 91 -11.51 11.37 18.28
N LYS A 92 -11.30 12.69 18.27
CA LYS A 92 -12.01 13.60 19.19
C LYS A 92 -13.47 13.76 18.78
N ASP A 93 -14.35 13.72 19.78
CA ASP A 93 -15.73 14.14 19.64
C ASP A 93 -15.81 15.65 19.91
N ASN A 94 -15.84 16.44 18.85
CA ASN A 94 -15.93 17.89 18.89
C ASN A 94 -16.91 18.35 17.81
N ASP A 95 -18.01 18.95 18.21
CA ASP A 95 -19.16 19.23 17.33
C ASP A 95 -18.85 20.21 16.16
N ALA A 96 -17.74 20.93 16.19
CA ALA A 96 -17.38 21.90 15.14
C ALA A 96 -16.44 21.34 14.05
N LEU A 97 -15.66 20.29 14.33
CA LEU A 97 -14.59 19.79 13.44
C LEU A 97 -14.44 18.25 13.45
N SER A 98 -15.18 17.53 14.29
CA SER A 98 -15.03 16.08 14.39
C SER A 98 -15.56 15.38 13.15
N THR A 99 -14.73 14.50 12.62
CA THR A 99 -15.12 13.55 11.61
C THR A 99 -15.52 12.25 12.29
N ARG A 100 -16.79 12.19 12.67
CA ARG A 100 -17.40 11.05 13.38
C ARG A 100 -17.20 9.70 12.70
N PHE A 101 -16.83 9.68 11.41
CA PHE A 101 -16.53 8.45 10.69
C PHE A 101 -15.33 7.68 11.26
N TYR A 102 -14.32 8.34 11.84
CA TYR A 102 -13.16 7.63 12.39
C TYR A 102 -13.58 6.69 13.53
N ALA A 103 -14.30 7.24 14.52
CA ALA A 103 -14.81 6.49 15.65
C ALA A 103 -15.94 5.51 15.26
N ALA A 104 -16.71 5.81 14.21
CA ALA A 104 -17.76 4.93 13.72
C ALA A 104 -17.20 3.66 13.04
N VAL A 105 -16.05 3.75 12.39
CA VAL A 105 -15.41 2.60 11.71
C VAL A 105 -14.62 1.74 12.69
N MET A 106 -13.80 2.35 13.53
CA MET A 106 -12.92 1.62 14.46
C MET A 106 -12.57 2.48 15.67
N SER A 107 -12.39 1.87 16.85
CA SER A 107 -11.89 2.62 18.01
C SER A 107 -10.44 3.07 17.79
N ARG A 108 -10.07 4.22 18.36
CA ARG A 108 -8.70 4.76 18.31
C ARG A 108 -7.68 3.72 18.76
N ASP A 109 -7.92 3.10 19.91
CA ASP A 109 -6.97 2.15 20.50
C ASP A 109 -6.80 0.91 19.64
N ARG A 110 -7.87 0.45 18.96
CA ARG A 110 -7.77 -0.66 18.01
C ARG A 110 -6.98 -0.26 16.77
N PHE A 111 -7.22 0.92 16.20
CA PHE A 111 -6.44 1.45 15.08
C PHE A 111 -4.95 1.57 15.44
N THR A 112 -4.63 2.12 16.62
CA THR A 112 -3.26 2.23 17.12
C THR A 112 -2.63 0.86 17.33
N ASP A 113 -3.36 -0.11 17.91
CA ASP A 113 -2.85 -1.46 18.13
C ASP A 113 -2.59 -2.18 16.80
N ILE A 114 -3.47 -2.06 15.78
CA ILE A 114 -3.23 -2.62 14.44
C ILE A 114 -2.00 -1.97 13.79
N LEU A 115 -1.92 -0.63 13.81
CA LEU A 115 -0.78 0.11 13.24
C LEU A 115 0.56 -0.30 13.88
N ARG A 116 0.55 -0.62 15.18
CA ARG A 116 1.73 -1.08 15.91
C ARG A 116 2.18 -2.48 15.49
N TYR A 117 1.25 -3.40 15.26
CA TYR A 117 1.57 -4.81 15.01
C TYR A 117 1.57 -5.20 13.52
N ILE A 118 1.11 -4.34 12.61
CA ILE A 118 1.15 -4.63 11.17
C ILE A 118 2.57 -4.96 10.71
N ARG A 119 2.74 -6.08 10.02
CA ARG A 119 4.01 -6.54 9.44
C ARG A 119 3.72 -7.07 8.04
N PHE A 120 4.71 -6.94 7.16
CA PHE A 120 4.59 -7.31 5.74
C PHE A 120 5.33 -8.62 5.41
N ASP A 121 5.97 -9.24 6.41
CA ASP A 121 6.87 -10.37 6.23
C ASP A 121 7.11 -11.11 7.55
N ASP A 122 7.65 -12.34 7.47
CA ASP A 122 8.07 -13.12 8.62
C ASP A 122 9.35 -12.57 9.23
N THR A 123 9.25 -12.03 10.45
CA THR A 123 10.38 -11.50 11.22
C THR A 123 11.51 -12.52 11.40
N ALA A 124 11.19 -13.82 11.50
CA ALA A 124 12.19 -14.86 11.75
C ALA A 124 13.12 -15.09 10.54
N THR A 125 12.57 -15.06 9.32
CA THR A 125 13.35 -15.26 8.08
C THR A 125 13.89 -13.96 7.51
N CYS A 126 13.28 -12.83 7.91
CA CYS A 126 13.64 -11.51 7.43
C CYS A 126 15.04 -11.08 7.86
N GLU A 127 15.48 -11.40 9.09
CA GLU A 127 16.83 -11.02 9.56
C GLU A 127 17.95 -11.64 8.72
N ALA A 128 17.78 -12.88 8.29
CA ALA A 128 18.73 -13.54 7.39
C ALA A 128 18.71 -12.91 5.98
N ARG A 129 17.54 -12.51 5.47
CA ARG A 129 17.42 -11.89 4.14
C ARG A 129 17.87 -10.43 4.12
N LYS A 130 17.78 -9.71 5.25
CA LYS A 130 18.20 -8.31 5.38
C LYS A 130 19.68 -8.08 5.10
N THR A 131 20.53 -9.10 5.28
CA THR A 131 21.96 -9.00 4.97
C THR A 131 22.18 -8.75 3.48
N ASP A 132 21.34 -9.39 2.65
CA ASP A 132 21.47 -9.37 1.19
C ASP A 132 20.53 -8.33 0.56
N ASP A 133 19.31 -8.23 1.09
CA ASP A 133 18.29 -7.27 0.67
C ASP A 133 17.78 -6.44 1.85
N LYS A 134 18.22 -5.18 1.92
CA LYS A 134 17.75 -4.24 2.95
C LYS A 134 16.24 -4.01 2.92
N LEU A 135 15.58 -4.22 1.79
CA LEU A 135 14.12 -4.06 1.66
C LEU A 135 13.37 -5.40 1.82
N ALA A 136 14.05 -6.46 2.24
CA ALA A 136 13.44 -7.76 2.54
C ALA A 136 12.11 -7.64 3.33
N PRO A 137 11.98 -6.77 4.37
CA PRO A 137 10.74 -6.67 5.15
C PRO A 137 9.49 -6.29 4.36
N ILE A 138 9.62 -5.65 3.20
CA ILE A 138 8.49 -5.20 2.37
C ILE A 138 8.53 -5.77 0.96
N ARG A 139 9.55 -6.58 0.64
CA ARG A 139 9.87 -7.01 -0.72
C ARG A 139 8.70 -7.70 -1.39
N HIS A 140 8.15 -8.70 -0.72
CA HIS A 140 7.01 -9.47 -1.21
C HIS A 140 5.84 -8.57 -1.61
N VAL A 141 5.40 -7.73 -0.68
CA VAL A 141 4.27 -6.81 -0.89
C VAL A 141 4.58 -5.80 -2.00
N THR A 142 5.80 -5.26 -2.06
CA THR A 142 6.16 -4.32 -3.13
C THR A 142 6.22 -4.98 -4.51
N ASP A 143 6.74 -6.20 -4.60
CA ASP A 143 6.89 -6.89 -5.88
C ASP A 143 5.52 -7.35 -6.41
N THR A 144 4.65 -7.85 -5.52
CA THR A 144 3.26 -8.20 -5.84
C THR A 144 2.47 -6.97 -6.26
N PHE A 145 2.58 -5.86 -5.52
CA PHE A 145 1.94 -4.59 -5.91
C PHE A 145 2.40 -4.11 -7.29
N ILE A 146 3.71 -4.11 -7.56
CA ILE A 146 4.24 -3.70 -8.88
C ILE A 146 3.74 -4.63 -9.99
N LYS A 147 3.69 -5.95 -9.73
CA LYS A 147 3.16 -6.93 -10.68
C LYS A 147 1.68 -6.66 -10.98
N ASN A 148 0.89 -6.38 -9.95
CA ASN A 148 -0.53 -6.05 -10.06
C ASN A 148 -0.75 -4.76 -10.85
N CYS A 149 0.04 -3.71 -10.58
CA CYS A 149 0.01 -2.52 -11.42
C CYS A 149 0.24 -2.91 -12.89
N LYS A 150 1.25 -3.75 -13.17
CA LYS A 150 1.72 -4.09 -14.53
C LYS A 150 0.68 -4.87 -15.31
N SER A 151 -0.10 -5.68 -14.60
CA SER A 151 -1.18 -6.43 -15.22
C SER A 151 -2.43 -5.60 -15.50
N CYS A 152 -2.54 -4.37 -14.95
CA CYS A 152 -3.74 -3.53 -15.07
C CYS A 152 -3.65 -2.46 -16.18
N TYR A 153 -2.47 -2.17 -16.75
CA TYR A 153 -2.33 -1.08 -17.71
C TYR A 153 -1.24 -1.35 -18.75
N ASN A 154 -1.60 -1.22 -20.02
CA ASN A 154 -0.67 -1.26 -21.14
C ASN A 154 -0.07 0.14 -21.36
N ALA A 155 1.20 0.30 -20.96
CA ALA A 155 1.94 1.53 -21.21
C ALA A 155 2.28 1.73 -22.70
N SER A 156 2.32 2.98 -23.13
CA SER A 156 2.81 3.36 -24.46
C SER A 156 4.33 3.29 -24.56
N ASP A 157 4.85 3.28 -25.79
CA ASP A 157 6.29 3.31 -26.07
C ASP A 157 6.96 4.65 -25.71
N ILE A 158 6.16 5.67 -25.42
CA ILE A 158 6.60 7.00 -24.96
C ILE A 158 6.26 7.13 -23.47
N GLY A 159 7.24 7.47 -22.65
CA GLY A 159 7.07 7.72 -21.21
C GLY A 159 8.21 8.53 -20.63
N CYS A 160 7.96 9.21 -19.51
CA CYS A 160 8.97 9.96 -18.78
C CYS A 160 9.39 9.18 -17.54
N VAL A 161 10.70 8.97 -17.35
CA VAL A 161 11.25 8.44 -16.10
C VAL A 161 11.62 9.62 -15.22
N ASP A 162 11.07 9.66 -14.01
CA ASP A 162 11.40 10.66 -13.00
C ASP A 162 11.64 9.97 -11.65
N GLU A 163 12.35 10.62 -10.75
CA GLU A 163 12.58 10.11 -9.40
C GLU A 163 11.56 10.71 -8.42
N CYS A 164 11.04 9.87 -7.53
CA CYS A 164 10.26 10.31 -6.39
C CYS A 164 10.91 9.82 -5.10
N THR A 165 11.08 10.76 -4.17
CA THR A 165 11.63 10.46 -2.85
C THR A 165 10.49 10.28 -1.86
N CYS A 166 10.47 9.13 -1.20
CA CYS A 166 9.57 8.88 -0.09
C CYS A 166 10.41 8.78 1.19
N GLN A 167 9.99 9.51 2.24
CA GLN A 167 10.58 9.33 3.55
C GLN A 167 10.07 8.02 4.12
N VAL A 168 10.98 7.08 4.40
CA VAL A 168 10.63 5.77 4.95
C VAL A 168 11.25 5.67 6.33
N SER A 169 10.43 5.34 7.32
CA SER A 169 10.86 5.03 8.68
C SER A 169 10.43 3.62 9.02
N LEU A 170 11.31 2.66 8.77
CA LEU A 170 11.14 1.28 9.25
C LEU A 170 11.82 1.18 10.62
N GLU A 171 11.12 0.58 11.59
CA GLU A 171 11.71 0.21 12.87
C GLU A 171 13.01 -0.56 12.60
N ASN A 172 14.12 -0.10 13.19
CA ASN A 172 15.50 -0.60 13.02
C ASN A 172 16.31 -0.11 11.80
N MET A 173 15.84 0.84 10.98
CA MET A 173 16.66 1.42 9.88
C MET A 173 17.07 2.89 10.02
N GLY A 174 16.61 3.60 11.06
CA GLY A 174 16.74 5.05 11.17
C GLY A 174 15.92 5.78 10.09
N SER A 175 15.54 7.04 10.30
CA SER A 175 14.83 7.79 9.26
C SER A 175 15.77 7.97 8.06
N LYS A 176 15.42 7.37 6.92
CA LYS A 176 16.20 7.46 5.68
C LYS A 176 15.28 7.83 4.52
N TYR A 177 15.82 8.61 3.59
CA TYR A 177 15.17 8.87 2.32
C TYR A 177 15.32 7.65 1.41
N GLY A 178 14.19 7.04 1.03
CA GLY A 178 14.15 6.00 0.00
C GLY A 178 13.97 6.64 -1.37
N ARG A 179 14.81 6.26 -2.35
CA ARG A 179 14.69 6.69 -3.75
C ARG A 179 13.90 5.65 -4.54
N TYR A 180 12.84 6.09 -5.21
CA TYR A 180 12.05 5.26 -6.11
C TYR A 180 11.95 5.95 -7.47
N ALA A 181 12.15 5.21 -8.55
CA ALA A 181 11.91 5.71 -9.91
C ALA A 181 10.44 5.49 -10.26
N ILE A 182 9.78 6.51 -10.78
CA ILE A 182 8.40 6.49 -11.27
C ILE A 182 8.42 6.83 -12.76
N LEU A 183 8.01 5.88 -13.61
CA LEU A 183 7.60 6.24 -14.97
C LEU A 183 6.24 6.96 -14.86
N LYS A 184 6.07 8.09 -15.55
CA LYS A 184 4.77 8.75 -15.77
C LYS A 184 4.50 8.75 -17.28
N PRO A 185 3.54 7.96 -17.79
CA PRO A 185 2.92 8.24 -19.08
C PRO A 185 2.17 9.59 -19.01
N SER A 186 1.76 10.13 -20.16
CA SER A 186 0.93 11.34 -20.24
C SER A 186 -0.39 11.24 -19.46
N THR A 187 -0.78 10.01 -19.10
CA THR A 187 -1.73 9.66 -18.03
C THR A 187 -0.92 9.10 -16.86
N ALA A 188 -0.94 9.73 -15.70
CA ALA A 188 -0.08 9.40 -14.56
C ALA A 188 -0.32 7.96 -14.05
N VAL A 189 0.51 7.01 -14.49
CA VAL A 189 0.54 5.61 -14.04
C VAL A 189 1.96 5.28 -13.61
N THR A 190 2.12 4.77 -12.39
CA THR A 190 3.42 4.59 -11.72
C THR A 190 4.07 3.26 -12.07
N TRP A 191 5.33 3.28 -12.55
CA TRP A 191 6.13 2.06 -12.80
C TRP A 191 7.53 2.14 -12.23
N ARG A 192 8.07 0.99 -11.79
CA ARG A 192 9.50 0.82 -11.47
C ARG A 192 10.25 0.19 -12.65
N TYR A 193 11.30 0.85 -13.12
CA TYR A 193 12.34 0.23 -13.95
C TYR A 193 13.39 -0.42 -13.04
N THR A 194 13.74 -1.67 -13.33
CA THR A 194 14.95 -2.34 -12.85
C THR A 194 15.86 -2.57 -14.03
#